data_AF-E4LI19-F1
#
_entry.id   AF-E4LI19-F1
#
_cell.length_a   1.000
_cell.length_b   1.000
_cell.length_c   1.000
_cell.angle_alpha   90.00
_cell.angle_beta   90.00
_cell.angle_gamma   90.00
#
_symmetry.space_group_name_H-M   'P 1'
#
loop_
_entity.id
_entity.type
_entity.pdbx_description
1 polymer ?
#
loop_
_entity_poly.entity_id
_entity_poly.type
_entity_poly.pdbx_seq_one_letter_code
_entity_poly.pdbx_strand_id
1 'polypeptide(L)'
;MLDTLIPIRDAFLPAQAEGKSLRECLEEALDAGRAGAEYTKTIVARRGRAALIGERSIGIEDPGAMSSLIMFRALCSYLRG
;
A
#
# COMPACT_ATOMS: atom_id res chain seq x y z
N MET A 1 -6.32 3.28 2.28
CA MET A 1 -5.06 4.06 2.48
C MET A 1 -4.11 3.32 3.42
N LEU A 2 -4.50 3.09 4.68
CA LEU A 2 -3.62 2.44 5.65
C LEU A 2 -3.25 1.02 5.25
N ASP A 3 -4.15 0.32 4.56
CA ASP A 3 -3.90 -1.01 3.99
C ASP A 3 -2.73 -1.03 3.01
N THR A 4 -2.34 0.12 2.44
CA THR A 4 -1.15 0.30 1.59
C THR A 4 0.04 0.87 2.37
N LEU A 5 -0.19 1.90 3.20
CA LEU A 5 0.90 2.61 3.89
C LEU A 5 1.53 1.78 5.02
N ILE A 6 0.76 0.94 5.70
CA ILE A 6 1.27 0.08 6.77
C ILE A 6 2.23 -0.96 6.19
N PRO A 7 1.88 -1.74 5.14
CA PRO A 7 2.83 -2.64 4.49
C PRO A 7 4.07 -1.94 3.93
N ILE A 8 3.92 -0.73 3.36
CA ILE A 8 5.06 0.08 2.91
C ILE A 8 6.01 0.37 4.07
N ARG A 9 5.49 0.83 5.21
CA ARG A 9 6.29 1.12 6.41
C ARG A 9 6.99 -0.15 6.90
N ASP A 10 6.29 -1.28 6.89
CA ASP A 10 6.79 -2.53 7.46
C ASP A 10 8.02 -3.06 6.72
N ALA A 11 8.15 -2.79 5.41
CA ALA A 11 9.35 -3.09 4.64
C ALA A 11 10.62 -2.35 5.13
N PHE A 12 10.47 -1.25 5.89
CA PHE A 12 11.58 -0.50 6.48
C PHE A 12 11.83 -0.82 7.96
N LEU A 13 11.04 -1.70 8.57
CA LEU A 13 11.28 -2.10 9.96
C LEU A 13 12.53 -2.99 10.03
N PRO A 14 13.26 -2.99 11.18
CA PRO A 14 14.52 -3.73 11.29
C PRO A 14 14.42 -5.21 10.89
N ALA A 15 13.33 -5.89 11.27
CA ALA A 15 13.11 -7.30 10.96
C ALA A 15 12.98 -7.60 9.45
N GLN A 16 12.69 -6.59 8.63
CA GLN A 16 12.56 -6.70 7.18
C GLN A 16 13.75 -6.06 6.45
N ALA A 17 14.37 -5.02 7.02
CA ALA A 17 15.39 -4.22 6.35
C ALA A 17 16.84 -4.61 6.69
N GLU A 18 17.08 -5.44 7.70
CA GLU A 18 18.43 -5.83 8.09
C GLU A 18 19.18 -6.53 6.93
N GLY A 19 20.40 -6.03 6.65
CA GLY A 19 21.23 -6.53 5.54
C GLY A 19 20.83 -6.07 4.14
N LYS A 20 19.74 -5.29 4.00
CA LYS A 20 19.26 -4.79 2.71
C LYS A 20 19.74 -3.36 2.44
N SER A 21 19.98 -3.07 1.17
CA SER A 21 20.17 -1.72 0.68
C SER A 21 18.84 -0.94 0.70
N LEU A 22 18.92 0.40 0.69
CA LEU A 22 17.74 1.25 0.56
C LEU A 22 16.93 0.93 -0.71
N ARG A 23 17.61 0.54 -1.80
CA ARG A 23 16.95 0.20 -3.07
C ARG A 23 16.09 -1.06 -2.92
N GLU A 24 16.62 -2.10 -2.30
CA GLU A 24 15.88 -3.35 -2.04
C GLU A 24 14.68 -3.07 -1.13
N CYS A 25 14.86 -2.29 -0.06
CA CYS A 25 13.73 -1.91 0.80
C CYS A 25 12.65 -1.11 0.05
N LEU A 26 13.03 -0.20 -0.86
CA LEU A 26 12.08 0.56 -1.67
C LEU A 26 11.30 -0.33 -2.65
N GLU A 27 11.94 -1.36 -3.21
CA GLU A 27 11.29 -2.31 -4.11
C GLU A 27 10.32 -3.22 -3.35
N GLU A 28 10.74 -3.78 -2.22
CA GLU A 28 9.86 -4.57 -1.37
C GLU A 28 8.69 -3.76 -0.82
N ALA A 29 8.94 -2.52 -0.39
CA ALA A 29 7.89 -1.61 0.04
C ALA A 29 6.86 -1.34 -1.08
N LEU A 30 7.32 -1.24 -2.33
CA LEU A 30 6.45 -1.00 -3.48
C LEU A 30 5.51 -2.17 -3.71
N ASP A 31 6.04 -3.39 -3.63
CA ASP A 31 5.29 -4.62 -3.80
C ASP A 31 4.35 -4.87 -2.63
N ALA A 32 4.79 -4.60 -1.40
CA ALA A 32 3.95 -4.65 -0.20
C ALA A 32 2.79 -3.66 -0.28
N GLY A 33 3.05 -2.42 -0.71
CA GLY A 33 2.01 -1.42 -0.93
C GLY A 33 1.01 -1.82 -2.01
N ARG A 34 1.48 -2.45 -3.09
CA ARG A 34 0.64 -3.00 -4.16
C ARG A 34 -0.27 -4.11 -3.65
N ALA A 35 0.28 -5.07 -2.92
CA ALA A 35 -0.48 -6.14 -2.30
C ALA A 35 -1.55 -5.57 -1.34
N GLY A 36 -1.18 -4.54 -0.57
CA GLY A 36 -2.09 -3.82 0.32
C GLY A 36 -3.24 -3.11 -0.40
N ALA A 37 -2.97 -2.47 -1.54
CA ALA A 37 -4.00 -1.83 -2.37
C ALA A 37 -4.95 -2.87 -2.99
N GLU A 38 -4.41 -3.93 -3.59
CA GLU A 38 -5.19 -5.02 -4.16
C GLU A 38 -6.06 -5.73 -3.12
N TYR A 39 -5.53 -5.92 -1.91
CA TYR A 39 -6.26 -6.52 -0.79
C TYR A 39 -7.57 -5.78 -0.48
N THR A 40 -7.64 -4.46 -0.69
CA THR A 40 -8.86 -3.67 -0.41
C THR A 40 -10.07 -4.13 -1.22
N LYS A 41 -9.88 -4.70 -2.42
CA LYS A 41 -10.95 -5.29 -3.23
C LYS A 41 -11.59 -6.52 -2.56
N THR A 42 -10.89 -7.17 -1.65
CA THR A 42 -11.31 -8.46 -1.06
C THR A 42 -12.06 -8.30 0.26
N ILE A 43 -12.15 -7.07 0.79
CA ILE A 43 -12.72 -6.79 2.11
C ILE A 43 -13.88 -5.81 2.06
N VAL A 44 -14.74 -5.87 3.08
CA VAL A 44 -15.78 -4.87 3.30
C VAL A 44 -15.15 -3.60 3.84
N ALA A 45 -15.48 -2.46 3.22
CA ALA A 45 -15.04 -1.15 3.69
C ALA A 45 -15.65 -0.83 5.06
N ARG A 46 -14.79 -0.56 6.05
CA ARG A 46 -15.21 -0.23 7.43
C ARG A 46 -15.14 1.26 7.77
N ARG A 47 -14.51 2.07 6.92
CA ARG A 47 -14.26 3.51 7.15
C ARG A 47 -14.50 4.32 5.87
N GLY A 48 -14.78 5.61 6.02
CA GLY A 48 -15.00 6.54 4.90
C GLY A 48 -16.34 6.34 4.18
N ARG A 49 -16.49 6.99 3.02
CA ARG A 49 -17.75 6.96 2.24
C ARG A 49 -18.09 5.56 1.70
N ALA A 50 -17.08 4.74 1.39
CA ALA A 50 -17.30 3.37 0.93
C ALA A 50 -17.96 2.49 2.00
N ALA A 51 -17.83 2.81 3.30
CA ALA A 51 -18.51 2.08 4.36
C ALA A 51 -20.04 2.20 4.29
N LEU A 52 -20.57 3.26 3.64
CA LEU A 52 -22.01 3.48 3.48
C LEU A 52 -22.68 2.43 2.58
N ILE A 53 -21.91 1.78 1.70
CA ILE A 53 -22.43 0.76 0.78
C ILE A 53 -22.16 -0.68 1.28
N GLY A 54 -21.54 -0.85 2.45
CA GLY A 54 -21.36 -2.14 3.12
C GLY A 54 -20.72 -3.20 2.22
N GLU A 55 -21.28 -4.40 2.18
CA GLU A 55 -20.77 -5.53 1.39
C GLU A 55 -20.63 -5.23 -0.11
N ARG A 56 -21.38 -4.25 -0.64
CA ARG A 56 -21.28 -3.82 -2.04
C ARG A 56 -19.96 -3.13 -2.36
N SER A 57 -19.12 -2.83 -1.35
CA SER A 57 -17.76 -2.34 -1.58
C SER A 57 -16.80 -3.43 -2.05
N ILE A 58 -17.12 -4.72 -1.83
CA ILE A 58 -16.27 -5.83 -2.26
C ILE A 58 -16.15 -5.80 -3.79
N GLY A 59 -14.94 -6.07 -4.29
CA GLY A 59 -14.56 -5.98 -5.70
C GLY A 59 -14.13 -4.59 -6.15
N ILE A 60 -14.29 -3.56 -5.31
CA ILE A 60 -13.90 -2.18 -5.61
C ILE A 60 -12.61 -1.85 -4.86
N GLU A 61 -11.60 -1.37 -5.57
CA GLU A 61 -10.35 -0.91 -4.95
C GLU A 61 -10.60 0.38 -4.16
N ASP A 62 -10.00 0.49 -2.96
CA ASP A 62 -10.04 1.73 -2.20
C ASP A 62 -9.24 2.83 -2.91
N PRO A 63 -9.87 3.95 -3.34
CA PRO A 63 -9.17 5.03 -4.01
C PRO A 63 -8.06 5.65 -3.16
N GLY A 64 -8.22 5.66 -1.84
CA GLY A 64 -7.20 6.15 -0.91
C GLY A 64 -5.95 5.26 -0.88
N ALA A 65 -6.13 3.93 -0.89
CA ALA A 65 -5.05 2.95 -0.99
C ALA A 65 -4.29 3.12 -2.31
N MET A 66 -5.01 3.17 -3.44
CA MET A 66 -4.41 3.33 -4.75
C MET A 66 -3.67 4.68 -4.90
N SER A 67 -4.24 5.77 -4.40
CA SER A 67 -3.58 7.09 -4.43
C SER A 67 -2.28 7.09 -3.63
N SER A 68 -2.26 6.46 -2.44
CA SER A 68 -1.04 6.30 -1.64
C SER A 68 0.03 5.47 -2.35
N LEU A 69 -0.37 4.39 -3.02
CA LEU A 69 0.55 3.59 -3.81
C LEU A 69 1.13 4.40 -4.99
N ILE A 70 0.32 5.22 -5.68
CA ILE A 70 0.80 6.09 -6.76
C ILE A 70 1.82 7.10 -6.24
N MET A 71 1.53 7.76 -5.11
CA MET A 71 2.46 8.70 -4.48
C MET A 71 3.78 8.02 -4.10
N PHE A 72 3.72 6.82 -3.52
CA PHE A 72 4.92 6.07 -3.16
C PHE A 72 5.71 5.60 -4.39
N ARG A 73 5.03 5.15 -5.45
CA ARG A 73 5.65 4.83 -6.75
C ARG A 73 6.40 6.03 -7.32
N ALA A 74 5.80 7.22 -7.29
CA ALA A 74 6.43 8.44 -7.76
C ALA A 74 7.70 8.78 -6.95
N LEU A 75 7.64 8.63 -5.62
CA LEU A 75 8.81 8.78 -4.74
C LEU A 75 9.91 7.77 -5.10
N CYS A 76 9.58 6.49 -5.24
CA CYS A 76 10.53 5.45 -5.64
C CYS A 76 11.17 5.75 -6.99
N SER A 77 10.41 6.26 -7.96
CA SER A 77 10.94 6.68 -9.26
C SER A 77 11.91 7.84 -9.12
N TYR A 78 11.54 8.88 -8.37
CA TYR A 78 12.41 10.03 -8.11
C TYR A 78 13.74 9.64 -7.45
N LEU A 79 13.71 8.70 -6.49
CA LEU A 79 14.91 8.23 -5.79
C LEU A 79 15.82 7.34 -6.64
N ARG A 80 15.34 6.80 -7.77
CA ARG A 80 16.15 5.95 -8.67
C ARG A 80 16.98 6.75 -9.68
N GLY A 81 16.68 8.04 -9.88
CA GLY A 81 17.27 8.88 -10.94
C GLY A 81 16.41 8.87 -12.19
#